data_AF-A0A1Q6WPY7-F1
#
_entry.id   AF-A0A1Q6WPY7-F1
#
_cell.length_a   1.000
_cell.length_b   1.000
_cell.length_c   1.000
_cell.angle_alpha   90.00
_cell.angle_beta   90.00
_cell.angle_gamma   90.00
#
_symmetry.space_group_name_H-M   'P 1'
#
loop_
_entity.id
_entity.type
_entity.pdbx_description
1 polymer ?
#
loop_
_entity_poly.entity_id
_entity_poly.type
_entity_poly.pdbx_seq_one_letter_code
_entity_poly.pdbx_strand_id
1 'polypeptide(L)'
;MDSVVRQFPPSIVEILVTDNESTDDSLPYLRQLLAAGKIQGLRVERSSRGKGRQLAFEMSHAPYILANIDMDVVYKPNILDVVDAYHRAFEGKVLSVYGMMVVPRQVAESIGGWRDLDRHEDTDLAVRAFERGVHVVDPSVSVVQAHLKKRQSFMQRWGEARVGYRDWFRIGMRPRDLPTSSFIHPSILWAYILYRTCVCYENPMFSRFFREWKAAWNYAGRMSEPGQTHGRT
;
A
#
# COMPACT_ATOMS: atom_id res chain seq x y z
N MET A 1 -9.05 3.51 -11.62
CA MET A 1 -10.43 3.78 -11.13
C MET A 1 -11.48 2.93 -11.84
N ASP A 2 -11.63 3.03 -13.18
CA ASP A 2 -12.60 2.22 -13.93
C ASP A 2 -12.50 0.71 -13.67
N SER A 3 -11.28 0.19 -13.57
CA SER A 3 -10.99 -1.21 -13.24
C SER A 3 -11.56 -1.64 -11.89
N VAL A 4 -11.71 -0.74 -10.92
CA VAL A 4 -12.22 -0.99 -9.57
C VAL A 4 -13.74 -0.86 -9.57
N VAL A 5 -14.27 0.27 -10.03
CA VAL A 5 -15.71 0.58 -10.03
C VAL A 5 -16.53 -0.47 -10.77
N ARG A 6 -16.00 -1.05 -11.85
CA ARG A 6 -16.73 -2.06 -12.65
C ARG A 6 -16.82 -3.43 -11.96
N GLN A 7 -16.00 -3.70 -10.95
CA GLN A 7 -15.99 -5.00 -10.27
C GLN A 7 -17.01 -5.10 -9.14
N PHE A 8 -17.45 -3.98 -8.58
CA PHE A 8 -18.27 -3.99 -7.36
C PHE A 8 -19.71 -3.53 -7.65
N PRO A 9 -20.71 -4.36 -7.31
CA PRO A 9 -22.06 -3.86 -7.11
C PRO A 9 -22.06 -2.76 -6.03
N PRO A 10 -22.73 -1.62 -6.24
CA PRO A 10 -22.82 -0.55 -5.24
C PRO A 10 -23.47 -0.97 -3.90
N SER A 11 -24.17 -2.11 -3.87
CA SER A 11 -24.83 -2.64 -2.67
C SER A 11 -23.91 -3.38 -1.70
N ILE A 12 -22.69 -3.74 -2.13
CA ILE A 12 -21.78 -4.56 -1.31
C ILE A 12 -20.51 -3.83 -0.88
N VAL A 13 -20.11 -2.78 -1.58
CA VAL A 13 -18.86 -2.04 -1.32
C VAL A 13 -19.13 -0.55 -1.40
N GLU A 14 -18.62 0.18 -0.42
CA GLU A 14 -18.45 1.63 -0.51
C GLU A 14 -17.07 1.95 -1.09
N ILE A 15 -17.03 2.84 -2.09
CA ILE A 15 -15.79 3.35 -2.66
C ILE A 15 -15.63 4.80 -2.23
N LEU A 16 -14.58 5.04 -1.44
CA LEU A 16 -14.25 6.35 -0.91
C LEU A 16 -12.91 6.80 -1.46
N VAL A 17 -12.86 8.02 -1.97
CA VAL A 17 -11.68 8.57 -2.62
C VAL A 17 -11.22 9.82 -1.89
N THR A 18 -9.93 9.94 -1.66
CA THR A 18 -9.29 11.19 -1.22
C THR A 18 -8.41 11.73 -2.32
N ASP A 19 -8.70 12.94 -2.77
CA ASP A 19 -7.93 13.67 -3.76
C ASP A 19 -6.98 14.67 -3.06
N ASN A 20 -5.69 14.59 -3.38
CA ASN A 20 -4.65 15.44 -2.82
C ASN A 20 -4.56 16.81 -3.55
N GLU A 21 -5.71 17.42 -3.82
CA GLU A 21 -5.83 18.64 -4.62
C GLU A 21 -5.16 18.51 -5.98
N SER A 22 -5.55 17.46 -6.72
CA SER A 22 -5.01 17.22 -8.06
C SER A 22 -5.27 18.42 -8.96
N THR A 23 -4.22 18.87 -9.65
CA THR A 23 -4.27 20.01 -10.58
C THR A 23 -4.48 19.57 -12.03
N ASP A 24 -4.67 18.27 -12.27
CA ASP A 24 -5.01 17.69 -13.56
C ASP A 24 -6.50 17.32 -13.63
N ASP A 25 -6.90 16.62 -14.69
CA ASP A 25 -8.30 16.25 -14.93
C ASP A 25 -8.85 15.19 -13.96
N SER A 26 -8.07 14.75 -12.96
CA SER A 26 -8.49 13.76 -11.96
C SER A 26 -9.67 14.25 -11.14
N LEU A 27 -9.63 15.48 -10.62
CA LEU A 27 -10.69 16.00 -9.76
C LEU A 27 -12.04 16.16 -10.49
N PRO A 28 -12.11 16.77 -11.70
CA PRO A 28 -13.32 16.78 -12.51
C PRO A 28 -13.90 15.37 -12.73
N TYR A 29 -13.06 14.40 -13.07
CA TYR A 29 -13.49 13.02 -13.29
C TYR A 29 -14.03 12.35 -12.01
N LEU A 30 -13.37 12.54 -10.87
CA LEU A 30 -13.86 12.03 -9.57
C LEU A 30 -15.21 12.63 -9.18
N ARG A 31 -15.42 13.93 -9.43
CA ARG A 31 -16.73 14.58 -9.21
C ARG A 31 -17.82 13.99 -10.11
N GLN A 32 -17.50 13.62 -11.36
CA GLN A 32 -18.44 12.93 -12.24
C GLN A 32 -18.80 11.53 -11.70
N LEU A 33 -17.81 10.77 -11.20
CA LEU A 33 -18.07 9.47 -10.59
C LEU A 33 -18.95 9.58 -9.34
N LEU A 34 -18.72 10.60 -8.50
CA LEU A 34 -19.54 10.87 -7.32
C LEU A 34 -20.98 11.21 -7.72
N ALA A 35 -21.16 12.13 -8.68
CA ALA A 35 -22.47 12.51 -9.18
C ALA A 35 -23.24 11.33 -9.81
N ALA A 36 -22.52 10.39 -10.41
CA ALA A 36 -23.08 9.16 -10.98
C ALA A 36 -23.33 8.05 -9.93
N GLY A 37 -23.04 8.27 -8.64
CA GLY A 37 -23.18 7.26 -7.58
C GLY A 37 -22.20 6.07 -7.71
N LYS A 38 -21.15 6.21 -8.51
CA LYS A 38 -20.12 5.18 -8.73
C LYS A 38 -19.08 5.13 -7.61
N ILE A 39 -18.95 6.24 -6.89
CA ILE A 39 -18.25 6.33 -5.61
C ILE A 39 -19.19 6.96 -4.58
N GLN A 40 -19.01 6.61 -3.32
CA GLN A 40 -19.90 7.02 -2.23
C GLN A 40 -19.34 8.23 -1.47
N GLY A 41 -18.04 8.50 -1.58
CA GLY A 41 -17.41 9.63 -0.91
C GLY A 41 -16.20 10.16 -1.64
N LEU A 42 -16.04 11.48 -1.59
CA LEU A 42 -14.88 12.20 -2.11
C LEU A 42 -14.45 13.27 -1.11
N ARG A 43 -13.22 13.18 -0.61
CA ARG A 43 -12.57 14.24 0.16
C ARG A 43 -11.51 14.90 -0.69
N VAL A 44 -11.53 16.22 -0.80
CA VAL A 44 -10.50 17.00 -1.50
C VAL A 44 -9.73 17.78 -0.45
N GLU A 45 -8.50 17.36 -0.15
CA GLU A 45 -7.67 17.97 0.87
C GLU A 45 -6.20 17.61 0.65
N ARG A 46 -5.33 18.62 0.67
CA ARG A 46 -3.89 18.38 0.64
C ARG A 46 -3.45 17.50 1.81
N SER A 47 -2.86 16.36 1.49
CA SER A 47 -2.49 15.31 2.45
C SER A 47 -1.34 14.45 1.93
N SER A 48 -0.62 13.81 2.84
CA SER A 48 0.24 12.68 2.48
C SER A 48 -0.61 11.48 2.08
N ARG A 49 0.01 10.45 1.50
CA ARG A 49 -0.70 9.20 1.16
C ARG A 49 -1.34 8.54 2.39
N GLY A 50 -0.61 8.47 3.48
CA GLY A 50 -1.08 7.88 4.73
C GLY A 50 -2.19 8.69 5.37
N LYS A 51 -2.08 10.03 5.39
CA LYS A 51 -3.16 10.90 5.87
C LYS A 51 -4.41 10.78 4.98
N GLY A 52 -4.25 10.73 3.66
CA GLY A 52 -5.35 10.49 2.73
C GLY A 52 -6.06 9.17 3.02
N ARG A 53 -5.32 8.06 3.18
CA ARG A 53 -5.93 6.76 3.56
C ARG A 53 -6.61 6.80 4.92
N GLN A 54 -6.06 7.52 5.89
CA GLN A 54 -6.70 7.71 7.19
C GLN A 54 -8.03 8.48 7.06
N LEU A 55 -8.08 9.55 6.27
CA LEU A 55 -9.32 10.28 6.00
C LEU A 55 -10.36 9.41 5.28
N ALA A 56 -9.94 8.58 4.30
CA ALA A 56 -10.84 7.62 3.65
C ALA A 56 -11.38 6.59 4.66
N PHE A 57 -10.54 6.11 5.57
CA PHE A 57 -10.94 5.20 6.64
C PHE A 57 -11.94 5.84 7.61
N GLU A 58 -11.73 7.09 8.00
CA GLU A 58 -12.64 7.84 8.89
C GLU A 58 -14.00 8.12 8.23
N MET A 59 -14.04 8.31 6.92
CA MET A 59 -15.30 8.44 6.16
C MET A 59 -16.03 7.10 5.97
N SER A 60 -15.34 5.98 6.13
CA SER A 60 -15.89 4.64 5.88
C SER A 60 -16.65 4.10 7.07
N HIS A 61 -17.63 3.24 6.80
CA HIS A 61 -18.46 2.56 7.78
C HIS A 61 -18.34 1.04 7.70
N ALA A 62 -17.72 0.52 6.64
CA ALA A 62 -17.58 -0.91 6.41
C ALA A 62 -16.75 -1.60 7.51
N PRO A 63 -17.09 -2.85 7.87
CA PRO A 63 -16.32 -3.63 8.85
C PRO A 63 -14.96 -4.10 8.31
N TYR A 64 -14.80 -4.15 6.99
CA TYR A 64 -13.57 -4.54 6.30
C TYR A 64 -13.16 -3.46 5.31
N ILE A 65 -11.88 -3.12 5.32
CA ILE A 65 -11.30 -2.07 4.49
C ILE A 65 -10.41 -2.72 3.44
N LEU A 66 -10.69 -2.47 2.17
CA LEU A 66 -9.80 -2.80 1.06
C LEU A 66 -8.85 -1.62 0.84
N ALA A 67 -7.66 -1.72 1.41
CA ALA A 67 -6.66 -0.65 1.40
C ALA A 67 -5.60 -0.86 0.31
N ASN A 68 -4.79 0.18 0.09
CA ASN A 68 -3.72 0.25 -0.91
C ASN A 68 -4.19 0.12 -2.36
N ILE A 69 -5.45 0.48 -2.61
CA ILE A 69 -5.99 0.60 -3.96
C ILE A 69 -5.53 1.93 -4.57
N ASP A 70 -4.35 1.92 -5.18
CA ASP A 70 -3.75 3.09 -5.82
C ASP A 70 -4.46 3.49 -7.13
N MET A 71 -4.55 4.79 -7.39
CA MET A 71 -5.29 5.37 -8.53
C MET A 71 -4.57 5.21 -9.88
N ASP A 72 -3.27 4.94 -9.87
CA ASP A 72 -2.42 4.71 -11.04
C ASP A 72 -2.23 3.21 -11.37
N VAL A 73 -3.14 2.36 -10.86
CA VAL A 73 -3.11 0.91 -11.05
C VAL A 73 -4.37 0.40 -11.74
N VAL A 74 -4.18 -0.53 -12.68
CA VAL A 74 -5.24 -1.33 -13.28
C VAL A 74 -5.31 -2.65 -12.52
N TYR A 75 -6.48 -2.96 -11.96
CA TYR A 75 -6.72 -4.16 -11.16
C TYR A 75 -7.36 -5.27 -11.99
N LYS A 76 -6.97 -6.51 -11.69
CA LYS A 76 -7.60 -7.74 -12.19
C LYS A 76 -9.01 -7.88 -11.61
N PRO A 77 -9.92 -8.59 -12.30
CA PRO A 77 -11.29 -8.84 -11.85
C PRO A 77 -11.39 -9.96 -10.79
N ASN A 78 -10.46 -10.02 -9.83
CA ASN A 78 -10.38 -11.08 -8.81
C ASN A 78 -10.38 -10.54 -7.38
N ILE A 79 -10.70 -9.26 -7.16
CA ILE A 79 -10.67 -8.67 -5.82
C ILE A 79 -11.66 -9.36 -4.88
N LEU A 80 -12.86 -9.67 -5.35
CA LEU A 80 -13.87 -10.37 -4.55
C LEU A 80 -13.44 -11.80 -4.19
N ASP A 81 -12.75 -12.51 -5.08
CA ASP A 81 -12.19 -13.84 -4.77
C ASP A 81 -11.19 -13.77 -3.60
N VAL A 82 -10.39 -12.69 -3.54
CA VAL A 82 -9.47 -12.45 -2.43
C VAL A 82 -10.22 -12.17 -1.13
N VAL A 83 -11.32 -11.42 -1.18
CA VAL A 83 -12.18 -11.16 -0.01
C VAL A 83 -12.84 -12.45 0.48
N ASP A 84 -13.33 -13.30 -0.43
CA ASP A 84 -13.92 -14.60 -0.08
C ASP A 84 -12.87 -15.58 0.49
N ALA A 85 -11.64 -15.57 -0.05
CA ALA A 85 -10.53 -16.32 0.52
C ALA A 85 -10.15 -15.80 1.92
N TYR A 86 -10.18 -14.47 2.10
CA TYR A 86 -9.94 -13.82 3.38
C TYR A 86 -10.91 -14.31 4.45
N HIS A 87 -12.22 -14.25 4.21
CA HIS A 87 -13.22 -14.68 5.19
C HIS A 87 -13.12 -16.16 5.56
N ARG A 88 -12.62 -17.01 4.64
CA ARG A 88 -12.45 -18.44 4.89
C ARG A 88 -11.21 -18.79 5.71
N ALA A 89 -10.12 -18.02 5.59
CA ALA A 89 -8.81 -18.46 6.09
C ALA A 89 -8.06 -17.44 6.96
N PHE A 90 -8.42 -16.15 6.88
CA PHE A 90 -7.62 -15.06 7.43
C PHE A 90 -8.42 -14.09 8.30
N GLU A 91 -9.64 -14.45 8.68
CA GLU A 91 -10.54 -13.64 9.49
C GLU A 91 -9.86 -13.10 10.77
N GLY A 92 -10.14 -11.83 11.08
CA GLY A 92 -9.50 -11.10 12.19
C GLY A 92 -8.03 -10.69 11.97
N LYS A 93 -7.46 -10.90 10.79
CA LYS A 93 -6.05 -10.54 10.48
C LYS A 93 -5.98 -9.48 9.39
N VAL A 94 -4.85 -8.77 9.33
CA VAL A 94 -4.48 -7.92 8.21
C VAL A 94 -3.82 -8.80 7.15
N LEU A 95 -4.50 -8.99 6.02
CA LEU A 95 -3.96 -9.73 4.88
C LEU A 95 -3.31 -8.77 3.88
N SER A 96 -2.04 -9.00 3.56
CA SER A 96 -1.34 -8.34 2.46
C SER A 96 -1.20 -9.28 1.27
N VAL A 97 -1.72 -8.86 0.12
CA VAL A 97 -1.50 -9.48 -1.19
C VAL A 97 -0.81 -8.48 -2.12
N TYR A 98 -0.42 -8.89 -3.33
CA TYR A 98 0.24 -7.95 -4.24
C TYR A 98 -0.78 -6.94 -4.79
N GLY A 99 -0.65 -5.69 -4.35
CA GLY A 99 -1.46 -4.54 -4.78
C GLY A 99 -2.66 -4.19 -3.90
N MET A 100 -2.89 -4.89 -2.79
CA MET A 100 -4.02 -4.59 -1.90
C MET A 100 -3.78 -5.15 -0.50
N MET A 101 -4.44 -4.57 0.50
CA MET A 101 -4.60 -5.16 1.82
C MET A 101 -6.09 -5.32 2.16
N VAL A 102 -6.44 -6.41 2.84
CA VAL A 102 -7.72 -6.56 3.53
C VAL A 102 -7.48 -6.27 5.01
N VAL A 103 -8.13 -5.25 5.54
CA VAL A 103 -7.90 -4.75 6.90
C VAL A 103 -9.22 -4.71 7.66
N PRO A 104 -9.43 -5.56 8.68
CA PRO A 104 -10.59 -5.44 9.56
C PRO A 104 -10.57 -4.10 10.29
N ARG A 105 -11.70 -3.41 10.36
CA ARG A 105 -11.85 -2.12 11.04
C ARG A 105 -11.35 -2.19 12.48
N GLN A 106 -11.78 -3.19 13.24
CA GLN A 106 -11.38 -3.37 14.64
C GLN A 106 -9.87 -3.47 14.79
N VAL A 107 -9.21 -4.18 13.86
CA VAL A 107 -7.74 -4.27 13.86
C VAL A 107 -7.13 -2.91 13.54
N ALA A 108 -7.59 -2.22 12.48
CA ALA A 108 -7.13 -0.88 12.11
C ALA A 108 -7.25 0.11 13.28
N GLU A 109 -8.41 0.14 13.96
CA GLU A 109 -8.66 0.99 15.14
C GLU A 109 -7.70 0.64 16.29
N SER A 110 -7.53 -0.65 16.58
CA SER A 110 -6.66 -1.11 17.67
C SER A 110 -5.18 -0.78 17.48
N ILE A 111 -4.72 -0.66 16.23
CA ILE A 111 -3.33 -0.33 15.89
C ILE A 111 -3.14 1.16 15.53
N GLY A 112 -4.21 1.95 15.48
CA GLY A 112 -4.17 3.40 15.26
C GLY A 112 -4.20 3.85 13.79
N GLY A 113 -4.80 3.07 12.89
CA GLY A 113 -5.05 3.47 11.50
C GLY A 113 -3.79 3.73 10.68
N TRP A 114 -3.86 4.63 9.71
CA TRP A 114 -2.71 5.03 8.87
C TRP A 114 -2.03 6.27 9.42
N ARG A 115 -0.69 6.24 9.45
CA ARG A 115 0.13 7.37 9.90
C ARG A 115 0.39 8.36 8.77
N ASP A 116 0.68 9.60 9.12
CA ASP A 116 1.01 10.67 8.17
C ASP A 116 2.40 10.46 7.53
N LEU A 117 2.41 9.65 6.46
CA LEU A 117 3.57 9.24 5.66
C LEU A 117 3.23 9.40 4.17
N ASP A 118 4.18 9.90 3.38
CA ASP A 118 4.01 10.03 1.93
C ASP A 118 4.28 8.70 1.21
N ARG A 119 5.10 7.84 1.81
CA ARG A 119 5.42 6.49 1.32
C ARG A 119 5.53 5.53 2.50
N HIS A 120 5.35 4.24 2.25
CA HIS A 120 5.52 3.15 3.22
C HIS A 120 4.53 3.19 4.41
N GLU A 121 3.44 3.95 4.28
CA GLU A 121 2.31 3.93 5.20
C GLU A 121 1.64 2.56 5.31
N ASP A 122 1.64 1.80 4.23
CA ASP A 122 1.16 0.42 4.18
C ASP A 122 2.06 -0.53 4.97
N THR A 123 3.36 -0.34 4.81
CA THR A 123 4.41 -1.10 5.47
C THR A 123 4.37 -0.82 6.97
N ASP A 124 4.21 0.44 7.36
CA ASP A 124 4.01 0.83 8.76
C ASP A 124 2.79 0.16 9.40
N LEU A 125 1.65 0.14 8.71
CA LEU A 125 0.45 -0.57 9.17
C LEU A 125 0.70 -2.08 9.31
N ALA A 126 1.34 -2.69 8.30
CA ALA A 126 1.67 -4.10 8.30
C ALA A 126 2.64 -4.48 9.44
N VAL A 127 3.67 -3.67 9.70
CA VAL A 127 4.60 -3.87 10.81
C VAL A 127 3.89 -3.81 12.16
N ARG A 128 2.96 -2.85 12.35
CA ARG A 128 2.16 -2.76 13.58
C ARG A 128 1.21 -3.95 13.76
N ALA A 129 0.60 -4.43 12.68
CA ALA A 129 -0.20 -5.65 12.72
C ALA A 129 0.67 -6.89 13.01
N PHE A 130 1.89 -6.94 12.46
CA PHE A 130 2.85 -8.02 12.68
C PHE A 130 3.33 -8.07 14.13
N GLU A 131 3.60 -6.92 14.74
CA GLU A 131 3.94 -6.81 16.16
C GLU A 131 2.86 -7.41 17.07
N ARG A 132 1.59 -7.32 16.66
CA ARG A 132 0.43 -7.90 17.36
C ARG A 132 0.15 -9.36 17.00
N GLY A 133 0.92 -9.95 16.07
CA GLY A 133 0.70 -11.32 15.58
C GLY A 133 -0.54 -11.48 14.69
N VAL A 134 -1.09 -10.38 14.15
CA VAL A 134 -2.32 -10.38 13.34
C VAL A 134 -2.06 -9.97 11.89
N HIS A 135 -0.82 -10.13 11.41
CA HIS A 135 -0.46 -9.87 10.01
C HIS A 135 -0.22 -11.17 9.26
N VAL A 136 -0.72 -11.25 8.03
CA VAL A 136 -0.50 -12.35 7.09
C VAL A 136 -0.13 -11.79 5.74
N VAL A 137 0.81 -12.45 5.07
CA VAL A 137 1.14 -12.17 3.66
C VAL A 137 0.81 -13.40 2.84
N ASP A 138 0.05 -13.21 1.76
CA ASP A 138 -0.10 -14.22 0.71
C ASP A 138 0.55 -13.70 -0.58
N PRO A 139 1.80 -14.08 -0.84
CA PRO A 139 2.54 -13.57 -1.98
C PRO A 139 2.18 -14.28 -3.30
N SER A 140 1.38 -15.35 -3.26
CA SER A 140 0.92 -16.06 -4.46
C SER A 140 -0.24 -15.33 -5.15
N VAL A 141 -0.91 -14.44 -4.44
CA VAL A 141 -2.07 -13.69 -4.92
C VAL A 141 -1.66 -12.29 -5.36
N SER A 142 -2.11 -11.93 -6.56
CA SER A 142 -1.94 -10.59 -7.12
C SER A 142 -3.24 -10.09 -7.71
N VAL A 143 -3.63 -8.88 -7.30
CA VAL A 143 -4.79 -8.15 -7.85
C VAL A 143 -4.37 -7.10 -8.88
N VAL A 144 -3.06 -6.92 -9.09
CA VAL A 144 -2.54 -5.95 -10.08
C VAL A 144 -2.49 -6.59 -11.46
N GLN A 145 -3.07 -5.90 -12.44
CA GLN A 145 -2.91 -6.23 -13.86
C GLN A 145 -1.79 -5.40 -14.49
N ALA A 146 -1.78 -4.08 -14.27
CA ALA A 146 -0.78 -3.18 -14.82
C ALA A 146 -0.61 -1.92 -13.97
N HIS A 147 0.60 -1.37 -13.95
CA HIS A 147 0.87 -0.03 -13.41
C HIS A 147 0.88 1.00 -14.55
N LEU A 148 0.12 2.07 -14.39
CA LEU A 148 0.10 3.21 -15.31
C LEU A 148 1.32 4.09 -15.05
N LYS A 149 2.51 3.61 -15.44
CA LYS A 149 3.76 4.36 -15.26
C LYS A 149 3.78 5.59 -16.19
N LYS A 150 3.75 6.78 -15.60
CA LYS A 150 4.09 8.01 -16.32
C LYS A 150 5.62 8.07 -16.52
N ARG A 151 6.08 8.60 -17.66
CA ARG A 151 7.51 8.85 -17.88
C ARG A 151 7.97 9.93 -16.90
N GLN A 152 8.87 9.57 -15.99
CA GLN A 152 9.36 10.48 -14.97
C GLN A 152 10.70 11.11 -15.39
N SER A 153 10.85 12.40 -15.09
CA SER A 153 12.14 13.08 -15.21
C SER A 153 13.13 12.59 -14.15
N PHE A 154 14.41 12.92 -14.31
CA PHE A 154 15.42 12.63 -13.29
C PHE A 154 15.08 13.29 -11.94
N MET A 155 14.67 14.56 -11.94
CA MET A 155 14.32 15.30 -10.72
C MET A 155 13.11 14.69 -10.00
N GLN A 156 12.11 14.21 -10.75
CA GLN A 156 10.97 13.50 -10.17
C GLN A 156 11.40 12.20 -9.50
N ARG A 157 12.20 11.37 -10.19
CA ARG A 157 12.73 10.12 -9.61
C ARG A 157 13.57 10.37 -8.37
N TRP A 158 14.43 11.40 -8.39
CA TRP A 158 15.24 11.77 -7.24
C TRP A 158 14.37 12.24 -6.06
N GLY A 159 13.35 13.06 -6.34
CA GLY A 159 12.39 13.52 -5.34
C GLY A 159 11.61 12.38 -4.71
N GLU A 160 11.09 11.45 -5.52
CA GLU A 160 10.38 10.26 -5.03
C GLU A 160 11.30 9.34 -4.22
N ALA A 161 12.52 9.09 -4.68
CA ALA A 161 13.49 8.31 -3.93
C ALA A 161 13.78 8.96 -2.57
N ARG A 162 14.04 10.27 -2.54
CA ARG A 162 14.27 11.02 -1.29
C ARG A 162 13.10 10.86 -0.32
N VAL A 163 11.86 11.03 -0.78
CA VAL A 163 10.65 10.89 0.06
C VAL A 163 10.49 9.44 0.54
N GLY A 164 10.68 8.46 -0.34
CA GLY A 164 10.61 7.04 0.01
C GLY A 164 11.61 6.65 1.09
N TYR A 165 12.90 6.97 0.90
CA TYR A 165 13.92 6.68 1.91
C TYR A 165 13.69 7.45 3.22
N ARG A 166 13.20 8.69 3.15
CA ARG A 166 12.89 9.48 4.36
C ARG A 166 11.85 8.73 5.19
N ASP A 167 10.77 8.28 4.56
CA ASP A 167 9.68 7.62 5.26
C ASP A 167 10.05 6.20 5.71
N TRP A 168 10.89 5.47 4.96
CA TRP A 168 11.53 4.25 5.45
C TRP A 168 12.29 4.48 6.76
N PHE A 169 13.12 5.53 6.84
CA PHE A 169 13.84 5.85 8.07
C PHE A 169 12.90 6.21 9.21
N ARG A 170 11.82 6.97 8.93
CA ARG A 170 10.80 7.31 9.94
C ARG A 170 10.14 6.09 10.57
N ILE A 171 10.01 4.97 9.85
CA ILE A 171 9.35 3.75 10.35
C ILE A 171 10.32 2.70 10.89
N GLY A 172 11.63 2.99 10.90
CA GLY A 172 12.64 2.15 11.55
C GLY A 172 13.62 1.43 10.61
N MET A 173 13.64 1.75 9.31
CA MET A 173 14.68 1.26 8.41
C MET A 173 16.07 1.68 8.89
N ARG A 174 16.99 0.73 9.00
CA ARG A 174 18.38 1.02 9.37
C ARG A 174 19.23 1.11 8.10
N PRO A 175 20.30 1.91 8.08
CA PRO A 175 21.20 1.98 6.92
C PRO A 175 21.72 0.61 6.46
N ARG A 176 21.99 -0.31 7.40
CA ARG A 176 22.44 -1.68 7.10
C ARG A 176 21.38 -2.57 6.41
N ASP A 177 20.10 -2.20 6.54
CA ASP A 177 18.97 -2.96 5.97
C ASP A 177 18.64 -2.45 4.54
N LEU A 178 19.27 -1.35 4.09
CA LEU A 178 19.12 -0.81 2.75
C LEU A 178 19.69 -1.78 1.69
N PRO A 179 19.13 -1.79 0.47
CA PRO A 179 19.71 -2.52 -0.65
C PRO A 179 21.17 -2.13 -0.89
N THR A 180 22.03 -3.08 -1.23
CA THR A 180 23.47 -2.83 -1.49
C THR A 180 23.71 -1.82 -2.62
N SER A 181 22.77 -1.69 -3.57
CA SER A 181 22.79 -0.68 -4.63
C SER A 181 22.46 0.75 -4.16
N SER A 182 22.06 0.92 -2.90
CA SER A 182 21.58 2.20 -2.35
C SER A 182 22.69 3.08 -1.77
N PHE A 183 23.84 2.53 -1.36
CA PHE A 183 24.84 3.22 -0.54
C PHE A 183 25.56 4.44 -1.18
N ILE A 184 25.29 4.76 -2.45
CA ILE A 184 25.96 5.85 -3.18
C ILE A 184 24.96 6.93 -3.63
N HIS A 185 23.66 6.79 -3.38
CA HIS A 185 22.69 7.71 -3.97
C HIS A 185 22.47 8.97 -3.10
N PRO A 186 22.74 10.21 -3.61
CA PRO A 186 22.62 11.44 -2.82
C PRO A 186 21.24 11.67 -2.20
N SER A 187 20.18 11.15 -2.81
CA SER A 187 18.82 11.23 -2.25
C SER A 187 18.69 10.55 -0.89
N ILE A 188 19.50 9.52 -0.61
CA ILE A 188 19.45 8.75 0.64
C ILE A 188 20.12 9.52 1.77
N LEU A 189 21.28 10.11 1.50
CA LEU A 189 21.94 10.98 2.48
C LEU A 189 21.00 12.14 2.85
N TRP A 190 20.39 12.76 1.83
CA TRP A 190 19.41 13.82 2.07
C TRP A 190 18.19 13.33 2.85
N ALA A 191 17.65 12.16 2.51
CA ALA A 191 16.58 11.53 3.26
C ALA A 191 16.96 11.26 4.73
N TYR A 192 18.19 10.80 4.96
CA TYR A 192 18.73 10.50 6.29
C TYR A 192 18.90 11.76 7.16
N ILE A 193 19.19 12.91 6.55
CA ILE A 193 19.22 14.18 7.28
C ILE A 193 17.79 14.65 7.54
N LEU A 194 16.93 14.64 6.51
CA LEU A 194 15.58 15.18 6.59
C LEU A 194 14.63 14.41 7.51
N TYR A 195 14.77 13.09 7.66
CA TYR A 195 13.83 12.35 8.50
C TYR A 195 13.92 12.76 9.97
N ARG A 196 15.08 13.25 10.42
CA ARG A 196 15.32 13.71 11.80
C ARG A 196 14.53 14.96 12.17
N THR A 197 14.04 15.71 11.19
CA THR A 197 13.16 16.87 11.42
C THR A 197 11.68 16.51 11.28
N CYS A 198 11.37 15.25 10.96
CA CYS A 198 10.01 14.74 10.80
C CYS A 198 9.61 13.90 12.02
N VAL A 199 8.31 13.76 12.25
CA VAL A 199 7.79 12.81 13.26
C VAL A 199 8.22 11.40 12.88
N CYS A 200 8.86 10.71 13.82
CA CYS A 200 9.32 9.34 13.67
C CYS A 200 8.35 8.37 14.35
N TYR A 201 8.25 7.18 13.77
CA TYR A 201 7.30 6.14 14.07
C TYR A 201 7.98 4.78 14.25
N GLU A 202 9.24 4.82 14.71
CA GLU A 202 10.11 3.66 14.80
C GLU A 202 9.41 2.48 15.47
N ASN A 203 9.46 1.32 14.82
CA ASN A 203 8.95 0.08 15.36
C ASN A 203 10.10 -0.89 15.63
N PRO A 204 10.26 -1.44 16.85
CA PRO A 204 11.35 -2.36 17.16
C PRO A 204 11.30 -3.65 16.35
N MET A 205 10.12 -4.06 15.87
CA MET A 205 9.91 -5.24 15.05
C MET A 205 10.20 -5.00 13.56
N PHE A 206 10.46 -3.76 13.15
CA PHE A 206 10.64 -3.39 11.75
C PHE A 206 11.68 -4.26 11.02
N SER A 207 12.92 -4.35 11.53
CA SER A 207 13.98 -5.13 10.84
C SER A 207 13.64 -6.62 10.75
N ARG A 208 12.90 -7.16 11.72
CA ARG A 208 12.44 -8.56 11.68
C ARG A 208 11.35 -8.73 10.64
N PHE A 209 10.32 -7.89 10.69
CA PHE A 209 9.25 -7.85 9.69
C PHE A 209 9.82 -7.75 8.27
N PHE A 210 10.71 -6.78 8.02
CA PHE A 210 11.25 -6.52 6.69
C PHE A 210 11.98 -7.73 6.11
N ARG A 211 12.72 -8.47 6.95
CA ARG A 211 13.39 -9.70 6.56
C ARG A 211 12.41 -10.82 6.23
N GLU A 212 11.40 -11.05 7.06
CA GLU A 212 10.38 -12.08 6.86
C GLU A 212 9.52 -11.78 5.63
N TRP A 213 9.09 -10.52 5.49
CA TRP A 213 8.37 -10.02 4.33
C TRP A 213 9.17 -10.23 3.04
N LYS A 214 10.45 -9.83 3.01
CA LYS A 214 11.33 -10.02 1.86
C LYS A 214 11.51 -11.50 1.51
N ALA A 215 11.62 -12.37 2.52
CA ALA A 215 11.71 -13.81 2.31
C ALA A 215 10.45 -14.40 1.66
N ALA A 216 9.25 -13.98 2.13
CA ALA A 216 7.97 -14.42 1.59
C ALA A 216 7.82 -14.06 0.10
N TRP A 217 8.10 -12.80 -0.27
CA TRP A 217 8.00 -12.35 -1.67
C TRP A 217 9.05 -12.95 -2.59
N ASN A 218 10.28 -13.14 -2.11
CA ASN A 218 11.33 -13.82 -2.89
C ASN A 218 10.98 -15.28 -3.16
N TYR A 219 10.40 -15.98 -2.18
CA TYR A 219 9.97 -17.37 -2.33
C TYR A 219 8.88 -17.49 -3.40
N ALA A 220 7.88 -16.61 -3.38
CA ALA A 220 6.83 -16.60 -4.39
C ALA A 220 7.36 -16.30 -5.80
N GLY A 221 8.28 -15.34 -5.93
CA GLY A 221 8.91 -15.03 -7.22
C GLY A 221 9.60 -16.25 -7.84
N ARG A 222 10.25 -17.10 -7.03
CA ARG A 222 10.87 -18.36 -7.48
C ARG A 222 9.85 -19.43 -7.86
N MET A 223 8.70 -19.48 -7.18
CA MET A 223 7.62 -20.43 -7.50
C MET A 223 6.84 -20.02 -8.76
N SER A 224 6.86 -18.74 -9.14
CA SER A 224 6.25 -18.23 -10.37
C SER A 224 7.12 -18.43 -11.62
N GLU A 225 8.39 -18.82 -11.49
CA GLU A 225 9.23 -19.21 -12.62
C GLU A 225 8.90 -20.66 -13.05
N PRO A 226 8.39 -20.90 -14.28
CA PRO A 226 8.13 -22.25 -14.76
C PRO A 226 9.44 -23.06 -14.78
N GLY A 227 9.39 -24.26 -14.21
CA GLY A 227 10.55 -25.04 -13.82
C GLY A 227 11.64 -25.16 -14.88
N GLN A 228 12.84 -24.71 -14.52
CA GLN A 228 14.05 -25.35 -15.05
C GLN A 228 14.16 -26.72 -14.40
N THR A 229 13.48 -27.71 -14.99
CA THR A 229 13.89 -29.10 -14.85
C THR A 229 15.32 -29.21 -15.37
N HIS A 230 16.29 -29.23 -14.46
CA HIS A 230 17.63 -29.75 -14.76
C HIS A 230 17.48 -31.25 -15.04
N GLY A 231 17.18 -31.57 -16.29
CA GLY A 231 17.41 -32.89 -16.85
C GLY A 231 18.92 -33.13 -16.86
N ARG A 232 19.36 -34.00 -15.95
CA ARG A 232 20.60 -34.74 -16.11
C ARG A 232 20.49 -35.60 -17.37
N THR A 233 21.40 -35.40 -18.30
CA THR A 233 22.03 -36.45 -19.11
C THR A 233 23.44 -36.00 -19.43
#